data_AF-A0A9D6M1Z0-F1
#
_entry.id   AF-A0A9D6M1Z0-F1
#
_cell.length_a   1.000
_cell.length_b   1.000
_cell.length_c   1.000
_cell.angle_alpha   90.00
_cell.angle_beta   90.00
_cell.angle_gamma   90.00
#
_symmetry.space_group_name_H-M   'P 1'
#
loop_
_entity.id
_entity.type
_entity.pdbx_description
1 polymer ?
#
loop_
_entity_poly.entity_id
_entity_poly.type
_entity_poly.pdbx_seq_one_letter_code
_entity_poly.pdbx_strand_id
1 'polypeptide(L)'
;YLNFLITTEGLIAIAALIQAARIVRAREARGIILLSFALLYYVFINLFNVRNDRTILPVLPFLHLLAALFIMATYDFFKANARFARRAFVAASGLIALIIIVPISNAFASDARLTQTDARDSARVWLAANLPPGARVVEEAYTPYLDTQRFVVQGLDSLIDRDADWFAQNGFEYVIAGQGMYGRFYAEPERYAQFVERYNKFFARYAEFKRFDENGVVIRVFRTNAQLPSQRVAARFGNYGEIIELVGYDASVAPRDRAGNSRAGRR
;
A
#
# COMPACT_ATOMS: atom_id res chain seq x y z
N TYR A 1 -9.35 9.17 -12.03
CA TYR A 1 -8.37 10.07 -12.65
C TYR A 1 -8.79 11.53 -12.65
N LEU A 2 -9.95 11.93 -13.16
CA LEU A 2 -10.36 13.36 -13.13
C LEU A 2 -10.46 13.90 -11.70
N ASN A 3 -11.10 13.14 -10.79
CA ASN A 3 -11.17 13.50 -9.37
C ASN A 3 -9.75 13.70 -8.79
N PHE A 4 -8.86 12.72 -8.99
CA PHE A 4 -7.45 12.81 -8.58
C PHE A 4 -6.75 14.07 -9.10
N LEU A 5 -6.86 14.39 -10.39
CA LEU A 5 -6.23 15.59 -10.95
C LEU A 5 -6.77 16.87 -10.31
N ILE A 6 -8.08 16.96 -10.08
CA ILE A 6 -8.69 18.15 -9.45
C ILE A 6 -8.28 18.24 -7.98
N THR A 7 -8.31 17.14 -7.23
CA THR A 7 -8.01 17.14 -5.79
C THR A 7 -6.53 17.34 -5.52
N THR A 8 -5.65 16.82 -6.37
CA THR A 8 -4.20 16.82 -6.15
C THR A 8 -3.50 17.99 -6.85
N GLU A 9 -3.85 18.29 -8.11
CA GLU A 9 -3.19 19.34 -8.90
C GLU A 9 -3.93 20.69 -8.85
N GLY A 10 -5.24 20.68 -8.55
CA GLY A 10 -6.06 21.87 -8.33
C GLY A 10 -5.95 22.90 -9.46
N LEU A 11 -5.35 24.07 -9.15
CA LEU A 11 -5.19 25.17 -10.08
C LEU A 11 -4.27 24.85 -11.27
N ILE A 12 -3.31 23.93 -11.11
CA ILE A 12 -2.41 23.50 -12.18
C ILE A 12 -3.22 22.80 -13.28
N ALA A 13 -4.13 21.90 -12.88
CA ALA A 13 -5.01 21.21 -13.83
C ALA A 13 -5.90 22.20 -14.60
N ILE A 14 -6.44 23.22 -13.93
CA ILE A 14 -7.29 24.24 -14.56
C ILE A 14 -6.47 25.08 -15.56
N ALA A 15 -5.30 25.58 -15.15
CA ALA A 15 -4.42 26.35 -16.04
C ALA A 15 -3.99 25.54 -17.27
N ALA A 16 -3.66 24.27 -17.07
CA ALA A 16 -3.30 23.35 -18.14
C ALA A 16 -4.45 23.13 -19.14
N LEU A 17 -5.69 22.95 -18.65
CA LEU A 17 -6.87 22.79 -19.49
C LEU A 17 -7.16 24.04 -20.33
N ILE A 18 -7.04 25.23 -19.74
CA ILE A 18 -7.23 26.49 -20.47
C ILE A 18 -6.17 26.62 -21.57
N GLN A 19 -4.91 26.32 -21.27
CA GLN A 19 -3.85 26.37 -22.27
C GLN A 19 -4.02 25.32 -23.36
N ALA A 20 -4.44 24.11 -23.02
CA ALA A 20 -4.75 23.07 -23.99
C ALA A 20 -5.84 23.53 -24.97
N ALA A 21 -6.92 24.14 -24.48
CA ALA A 21 -7.98 24.69 -25.31
C ALA A 21 -7.48 25.82 -26.24
N ARG A 22 -6.59 26.69 -25.74
CA ARG A 22 -5.96 27.74 -26.57
C ARG A 22 -5.12 27.15 -27.70
N ILE A 23 -4.27 26.17 -27.40
CA ILE A 23 -3.43 25.47 -28.38
C ILE A 23 -4.28 24.82 -29.48
N VAL A 24 -5.35 24.11 -29.09
CA VAL A 24 -6.24 23.43 -30.04
C VAL A 24 -6.98 24.45 -30.91
N ARG A 25 -7.49 25.55 -30.32
CA ARG A 25 -8.18 26.60 -31.05
C ARG A 25 -7.26 27.35 -32.02
N ALA A 26 -6.02 27.59 -31.62
CA ALA A 26 -5.00 28.25 -32.43
C ALA A 26 -4.35 27.32 -33.47
N ARG A 27 -4.62 26.00 -33.40
CA ARG A 27 -4.03 24.96 -34.26
C ARG A 27 -2.50 24.96 -34.24
N GLU A 28 -1.91 25.21 -33.08
CA GLU A 28 -0.46 25.26 -32.92
C GLU A 28 0.15 23.85 -33.01
N ALA A 29 0.83 23.52 -34.12
CA ALA A 29 1.37 22.19 -34.38
C ALA A 29 2.27 21.67 -33.23
N ARG A 30 3.17 22.51 -32.71
CA ARG A 30 4.07 22.15 -31.60
C ARG A 30 3.30 21.83 -30.31
N GLY A 31 2.29 22.64 -29.99
CA GLY A 31 1.44 22.43 -28.82
C GLY A 31 0.55 21.18 -28.97
N ILE A 32 0.06 20.90 -30.18
CA ILE A 32 -0.73 19.69 -30.46
C ILE A 32 0.13 18.44 -30.28
N ILE A 33 1.39 18.45 -30.72
CA ILE A 33 2.33 17.35 -30.47
C ILE A 33 2.49 17.12 -28.97
N LEU A 34 2.70 18.19 -28.19
CA LEU A 34 2.80 18.08 -26.73
C LEU A 34 1.54 17.48 -26.09
N LEU A 35 0.35 17.92 -26.53
CA LEU A 35 -0.94 17.44 -26.03
C LEU A 35 -1.20 15.97 -26.40
N SER A 36 -0.71 15.54 -27.57
CA SER A 36 -1.01 14.21 -28.12
C SER A 36 -0.63 13.09 -27.17
N PHE A 37 0.59 13.12 -26.60
CA PHE A 37 1.02 12.11 -25.64
C PHE A 37 0.14 12.09 -24.38
N ALA A 38 -0.04 13.25 -23.74
CA ALA A 38 -0.83 13.37 -22.51
C ALA A 38 -2.27 12.88 -22.72
N LEU A 39 -2.89 13.23 -23.84
CA LEU A 39 -4.26 12.85 -24.17
C LEU A 39 -4.37 11.36 -24.52
N LEU A 40 -3.50 10.84 -25.38
CA LEU A 40 -3.50 9.43 -25.77
C LEU A 40 -3.23 8.53 -24.57
N TYR A 41 -2.24 8.88 -23.75
CA TYR A 41 -1.93 8.13 -22.54
C TYR A 41 -3.07 8.22 -21.52
N TYR A 42 -3.68 9.39 -21.33
CA TYR A 42 -4.86 9.53 -20.46
C TYR A 42 -6.01 8.63 -20.92
N VAL A 43 -6.33 8.63 -22.22
CA VAL A 43 -7.36 7.73 -22.78
C VAL A 43 -6.98 6.27 -22.56
N PHE A 44 -5.72 5.91 -22.83
CA PHE A 44 -5.21 4.54 -22.65
C PHE A 44 -5.36 4.03 -21.21
N ILE A 45 -4.92 4.79 -20.20
CA ILE A 45 -5.04 4.37 -18.80
C ILE A 45 -6.49 4.34 -18.30
N ASN A 46 -7.40 5.10 -18.92
CA ASN A 46 -8.82 5.00 -18.62
C ASN A 46 -9.45 3.69 -19.12
N LEU A 47 -8.79 2.94 -20.02
CA LEU A 47 -9.24 1.61 -20.45
C LEU A 47 -8.92 0.51 -19.42
N PHE A 48 -8.12 0.79 -18.39
CA PHE A 48 -7.78 -0.21 -17.39
C PHE A 48 -8.96 -0.47 -16.44
N ASN A 49 -9.20 -1.76 -16.17
CA ASN A 49 -10.17 -2.21 -15.17
C ASN A 49 -9.72 -1.85 -13.74
N VAL A 50 -8.42 -2.00 -13.46
CA VAL A 50 -7.82 -1.62 -12.18
C VAL A 50 -7.08 -0.31 -12.36
N ARG A 51 -7.58 0.74 -11.69
CA ARG A 51 -7.04 2.09 -11.78
C ARG A 51 -6.35 2.42 -10.47
N ASN A 52 -5.07 2.76 -10.54
CA ASN A 52 -4.32 3.28 -9.40
C ASN A 52 -3.89 4.71 -9.73
N ASP A 53 -3.95 5.60 -8.77
CA ASP A 53 -3.57 7.00 -8.96
C ASP A 53 -2.15 7.15 -9.53
N ARG A 54 -1.21 6.26 -9.16
CA ARG A 54 0.15 6.28 -9.68
C ARG A 54 0.26 6.08 -11.20
N THR A 55 -0.74 5.49 -11.84
CA THR A 55 -0.66 5.24 -13.29
C THR A 55 -0.84 6.52 -14.11
N ILE A 56 -1.34 7.61 -13.50
CA ILE A 56 -1.47 8.91 -14.18
C ILE A 56 -0.20 9.75 -14.11
N LEU A 57 0.79 9.36 -13.29
CA LEU A 57 2.03 10.13 -13.09
C LEU A 57 2.72 10.56 -14.41
N PRO A 58 2.75 9.74 -15.49
CA PRO A 58 3.33 10.18 -16.76
C PRO A 58 2.63 11.36 -17.43
N VAL A 59 1.38 11.67 -17.08
CA VAL A 59 0.63 12.84 -17.58
C VAL A 59 1.04 14.11 -16.86
N LEU A 60 1.49 14.01 -15.60
CA LEU A 60 1.73 15.18 -14.74
C LEU A 60 2.76 16.16 -15.31
N PRO A 61 3.93 15.75 -15.86
CA PRO A 61 4.88 16.69 -16.43
C PRO A 61 4.29 17.56 -17.55
N PHE A 62 3.39 16.99 -18.36
CA PHE A 62 2.72 17.70 -19.46
C PHE A 62 1.70 18.70 -18.93
N LEU A 63 0.93 18.36 -17.90
CA LEU A 63 0.03 19.29 -17.22
C LEU A 63 0.80 20.47 -16.64
N HIS A 64 1.93 20.22 -15.97
CA HIS A 64 2.78 21.27 -15.41
C HIS A 64 3.36 22.18 -16.50
N LEU A 65 3.81 21.61 -17.61
CA LEU A 65 4.31 22.39 -18.74
C LEU A 65 3.21 23.26 -19.37
N LEU A 66 2.00 22.74 -19.54
CA LEU A 66 0.85 23.51 -20.05
C LEU A 66 0.45 24.63 -19.08
N ALA A 67 0.47 24.37 -17.78
CA ALA A 67 0.23 25.40 -16.77
C ALA A 67 1.31 26.49 -16.80
N ALA A 68 2.58 26.13 -16.98
CA ALA A 68 3.67 27.10 -17.13
C ALA A 68 3.49 27.96 -18.40
N LEU A 69 3.13 27.34 -19.53
CA LEU A 69 2.81 28.04 -20.77
C LEU A 69 1.63 29.01 -20.60
N PHE A 70 0.60 28.62 -19.84
CA PHE A 70 -0.54 29.50 -19.51
C PHE A 70 -0.08 30.76 -18.75
N ILE A 71 0.74 30.57 -17.73
CA ILE A 71 1.24 31.67 -16.89
C ILE A 71 2.08 32.63 -17.73
N MET A 72 2.97 32.11 -18.59
CA MET A 72 3.77 32.94 -19.50
C MET A 72 2.90 33.72 -20.48
N ALA A 73 1.93 33.07 -21.14
CA ALA A 73 1.02 33.73 -22.08
C ALA A 73 0.17 34.80 -21.38
N THR A 74 -0.23 34.57 -20.13
CA THR A 74 -0.97 35.54 -19.32
C THR A 74 -0.08 36.74 -18.96
N TYR A 75 1.15 36.49 -18.54
CA TYR A 75 2.13 37.53 -18.23
C TYR A 75 2.41 38.43 -19.45
N ASP A 76 2.67 37.83 -20.62
CA ASP A 76 2.96 38.56 -21.85
C ASP A 76 1.77 39.42 -22.31
N PHE A 77 0.56 38.87 -22.23
CA PHE A 77 -0.67 39.58 -22.56
C PHE A 77 -0.84 40.87 -21.74
N PHE A 78 -0.59 40.80 -20.43
CA PHE A 78 -0.73 41.98 -19.58
C PHE A 78 0.48 42.92 -19.64
N LYS A 79 1.69 42.40 -19.84
CA LYS A 79 2.92 43.19 -20.04
C LYS A 79 2.77 44.12 -21.25
N ALA A 80 2.09 43.66 -22.30
CA ALA A 80 1.82 44.47 -23.49
C ALA A 80 0.97 45.73 -23.20
N ASN A 81 0.31 45.82 -22.03
CA ASN A 81 -0.47 46.97 -21.62
C ASN A 81 0.21 47.71 -20.44
N ALA A 82 0.93 48.80 -20.73
CA ALA A 82 1.69 49.57 -19.73
C ALA A 82 0.86 50.03 -18.50
N ARG A 83 -0.44 50.31 -18.69
CA ARG A 83 -1.37 50.67 -17.60
C ARG A 83 -1.63 49.54 -16.60
N PHE A 84 -1.50 48.28 -17.03
CA PHE A 84 -1.79 47.10 -16.22
C PHE A 84 -0.54 46.29 -15.85
N ALA A 85 0.62 46.60 -16.42
CA ALA A 85 1.87 45.86 -16.21
C ALA A 85 2.20 45.62 -14.73
N ARG A 86 2.10 46.65 -13.87
CA ARG A 86 2.34 46.50 -12.42
C ARG A 86 1.31 45.60 -11.73
N ARG A 87 0.01 45.77 -12.05
CA ARG A 87 -1.06 44.94 -11.45
C ARG A 87 -0.98 43.49 -11.90
N ALA A 88 -0.62 43.27 -13.15
CA ALA A 88 -0.46 41.95 -13.72
C ALA A 88 0.77 41.22 -13.23
N PHE A 89 1.88 41.94 -13.02
CA PHE A 89 3.05 41.37 -12.35
C PHE A 89 2.67 40.88 -10.95
N VAL A 90 2.01 41.71 -10.14
CA VAL A 90 1.56 41.32 -8.79
C VAL A 90 0.58 40.15 -8.84
N ALA A 91 -0.38 40.16 -9.77
CA ALA A 91 -1.35 39.07 -9.92
C ALA A 91 -0.68 37.75 -10.37
N ALA A 92 0.24 37.81 -11.34
CA ALA A 92 0.98 36.64 -11.81
C ALA A 92 1.89 36.08 -10.71
N SER A 93 2.62 36.94 -9.98
CA SER A 93 3.43 36.53 -8.84
C SER A 93 2.58 35.92 -7.73
N GLY A 94 1.41 36.48 -7.43
CA GLY A 94 0.47 35.92 -6.47
C GLY A 94 -0.08 34.56 -6.89
N LEU A 95 -0.41 34.38 -8.17
CA LEU A 95 -0.86 33.11 -8.72
C LEU A 95 0.25 32.05 -8.69
N ILE A 96 1.48 32.41 -9.08
CA ILE A 96 2.65 31.53 -8.98
C ILE A 96 2.88 31.13 -7.52
N ALA A 97 2.85 32.08 -6.59
CA ALA A 97 3.00 31.81 -5.17
C ALA A 97 1.91 30.85 -4.68
N LEU A 98 0.65 31.03 -5.09
CA LEU A 98 -0.45 30.14 -4.73
C LEU A 98 -0.29 28.72 -5.31
N ILE A 99 0.17 28.61 -6.56
CA ILE A 99 0.45 27.35 -7.23
C ILE A 99 1.59 26.59 -6.52
N ILE A 100 2.58 27.30 -5.98
CA ILE A 100 3.75 26.70 -5.33
C ILE A 100 3.49 26.41 -3.85
N ILE A 101 2.79 27.27 -3.12
CA ILE A 101 2.66 27.15 -1.66
C ILE A 101 1.87 25.91 -1.24
N VAL A 102 0.80 25.57 -1.98
CA VAL A 102 -0.04 24.41 -1.71
C VAL A 102 0.74 23.08 -1.81
N PRO A 103 1.44 22.76 -2.92
CA PRO A 103 2.22 21.53 -3.01
C PRO A 103 3.38 21.51 -2.03
N ILE A 104 4.01 22.66 -1.74
CA ILE A 104 5.05 22.74 -0.70
C ILE A 104 4.48 22.38 0.68
N SER A 105 3.33 22.94 1.06
CA SER A 105 2.69 22.60 2.34
C SER A 105 2.32 21.11 2.41
N ASN A 106 1.82 20.54 1.32
CA ASN A 106 1.52 19.12 1.23
C ASN A 106 2.77 18.24 1.29
N ALA A 107 3.88 18.69 0.71
CA ALA A 107 5.18 18.02 0.78
C ALA A 107 5.68 17.98 2.23
N PHE A 108 5.71 19.12 2.92
CA PHE A 108 6.10 19.18 4.33
C PHE A 108 5.21 18.33 5.24
N ALA A 109 3.89 18.35 5.02
CA ALA A 109 2.96 17.50 5.77
C ALA A 109 3.20 16.01 5.49
N SER A 110 3.65 15.65 4.30
CA SER A 110 3.99 14.26 3.93
C SER A 110 5.31 13.83 4.52
N ASP A 111 6.33 14.70 4.49
CA ASP A 111 7.63 14.44 5.10
C ASP A 111 7.50 14.29 6.62
N ALA A 112 6.69 15.12 7.26
CA ALA A 112 6.40 14.98 8.69
C ALA A 112 5.79 13.61 9.02
N ARG A 113 4.92 13.06 8.16
CA ARG A 113 4.39 11.69 8.33
C ARG A 113 5.47 10.62 8.14
N LEU A 114 6.41 10.81 7.21
CA LEU A 114 7.52 9.87 7.01
C LEU A 114 8.49 9.83 8.20
N THR A 115 8.56 10.90 8.99
CA THR A 115 9.37 10.92 10.21
C THR A 115 8.69 10.25 11.42
N GLN A 116 7.42 9.85 11.31
CA GLN A 116 6.70 9.21 12.40
C GLN A 116 6.89 7.69 12.38
N THR A 117 6.82 7.05 13.55
CA THR A 117 6.94 5.59 13.70
C THR A 117 5.86 4.87 12.89
N ASP A 118 6.25 3.98 11.97
CA ASP A 118 5.30 3.15 11.23
C ASP A 118 4.88 1.95 12.11
N ALA A 119 3.57 1.69 12.21
CA ALA A 119 3.02 0.53 12.92
C ALA A 119 3.65 -0.80 12.44
N ARG A 120 4.09 -0.86 11.17
CA ARG A 120 4.87 -1.97 10.63
C ARG A 120 6.20 -2.12 11.34
N ASP A 121 6.95 -1.05 11.55
CA ASP A 121 8.25 -1.15 12.22
C ASP A 121 8.08 -1.57 13.69
N SER A 122 7.14 -0.96 14.40
CA SER A 122 6.75 -1.37 15.77
C SER A 122 6.33 -2.84 15.82
N ALA A 123 5.50 -3.29 14.87
CA ALA A 123 5.09 -4.68 14.77
C ALA A 123 6.28 -5.61 14.48
N ARG A 124 7.17 -5.25 13.55
CA ARG A 124 8.35 -6.04 13.20
C ARG A 124 9.26 -6.24 14.41
N VAL A 125 9.60 -5.16 15.11
CA VAL A 125 10.45 -5.20 16.31
C VAL A 125 9.79 -6.06 17.38
N TRP A 126 8.50 -5.87 17.62
CA TRP A 126 7.78 -6.64 18.63
C TRP A 126 7.67 -8.13 18.27
N LEU A 127 7.35 -8.48 17.02
CA LEU A 127 7.26 -9.87 16.55
C LEU A 127 8.62 -10.56 16.67
N ALA A 128 9.69 -9.87 16.27
CA ALA A 128 11.06 -10.33 16.49
C ALA A 128 11.44 -10.40 17.97
N ALA A 129 10.82 -9.67 18.90
CA ALA A 129 11.13 -9.83 20.32
C ALA A 129 10.31 -10.97 20.97
N ASN A 130 9.08 -11.21 20.51
CA ASN A 130 8.08 -11.97 21.27
C ASN A 130 7.68 -13.32 20.64
N LEU A 131 7.87 -13.50 19.33
CA LEU A 131 7.51 -14.78 18.69
C LEU A 131 8.66 -15.79 18.79
N PRO A 132 8.32 -17.08 19.01
CA PRO A 132 9.34 -18.13 19.07
C PRO A 132 10.04 -18.29 17.72
N PRO A 133 11.36 -18.54 17.69
CA PRO A 133 12.05 -18.92 16.46
C PRO A 133 11.41 -20.16 15.82
N GLY A 134 11.37 -20.20 14.49
CA GLY A 134 10.73 -21.25 13.71
C GLY A 134 9.20 -21.19 13.69
N ALA A 135 8.58 -20.15 14.29
CA ALA A 135 7.13 -19.98 14.21
C ALA A 135 6.65 -19.90 12.76
N ARG A 136 5.55 -20.60 12.45
CA ARG A 136 4.89 -20.50 11.15
C ARG A 136 3.94 -19.31 11.15
N VAL A 137 4.21 -18.34 10.31
CA VAL A 137 3.50 -17.06 10.26
C VAL A 137 2.98 -16.81 8.85
N VAL A 138 1.70 -16.47 8.72
CA VAL A 138 1.19 -15.87 7.49
C VAL A 138 1.19 -14.36 7.62
N GLU A 139 1.61 -13.70 6.56
CA GLU A 139 1.51 -12.25 6.42
C GLU A 139 0.63 -11.89 5.21
N GLU A 140 -0.26 -10.92 5.41
CA GLU A 140 -1.06 -10.31 4.34
C GLU A 140 -0.27 -9.23 3.60
N ALA A 141 -0.73 -8.78 2.43
CA ALA A 141 -0.22 -7.55 1.85
C ALA A 141 -0.28 -6.37 2.84
N TYR A 142 0.72 -5.47 2.75
CA TYR A 142 0.88 -4.27 3.59
C TYR A 142 1.23 -4.52 5.06
N THR A 143 1.73 -5.70 5.42
CA THR A 143 2.33 -6.02 6.74
C THR A 143 3.80 -5.62 6.81
N PRO A 144 4.42 -5.65 8.02
CA PRO A 144 5.87 -5.58 8.14
C PRO A 144 6.60 -6.70 7.41
N TYR A 145 7.83 -6.42 6.98
CA TYR A 145 8.78 -7.46 6.60
C TYR A 145 9.14 -8.33 7.82
N LEU A 146 8.98 -9.63 7.67
CA LEU A 146 9.43 -10.61 8.64
C LEU A 146 10.74 -11.24 8.21
N ASP A 147 11.65 -11.40 9.17
CA ASP A 147 12.90 -12.11 8.92
C ASP A 147 12.61 -13.60 8.67
N THR A 148 12.70 -14.03 7.40
CA THR A 148 12.55 -15.43 6.98
C THR A 148 13.64 -16.32 7.53
N GLN A 149 14.71 -15.73 8.05
CA GLN A 149 15.71 -16.45 8.80
C GLN A 149 15.22 -16.79 10.23
N ARG A 150 14.19 -16.13 10.74
CA ARG A 150 13.68 -16.42 12.09
C ARG A 150 12.35 -17.15 12.07
N PHE A 151 11.52 -16.85 11.08
CA PHE A 151 10.17 -17.35 10.97
C PHE A 151 9.97 -18.11 9.66
N VAL A 152 9.02 -19.04 9.67
CA VAL A 152 8.53 -19.67 8.43
C VAL A 152 7.39 -18.79 7.92
N VAL A 153 7.74 -17.88 7.02
CA VAL A 153 6.82 -16.85 6.53
C VAL A 153 6.16 -17.29 5.24
N GLN A 154 4.84 -17.16 5.18
CA GLN A 154 4.09 -17.26 3.92
C GLN A 154 3.30 -15.97 3.68
N GLY A 155 3.62 -15.30 2.58
CA GLY A 155 2.87 -14.14 2.12
C GLY A 155 1.57 -14.54 1.41
N LEU A 156 0.50 -13.79 1.66
CA LEU A 156 -0.75 -13.81 0.91
C LEU A 156 -1.10 -12.40 0.47
N ASP A 157 -1.73 -12.27 -0.70
CA ASP A 157 -2.29 -10.98 -1.12
C ASP A 157 -3.44 -10.58 -0.18
N SER A 158 -4.33 -11.52 0.15
CA SER A 158 -5.43 -11.31 1.08
C SER A 158 -5.65 -12.52 1.98
N LEU A 159 -5.89 -12.30 3.27
CA LEU A 159 -6.21 -13.38 4.22
C LEU A 159 -7.51 -14.10 3.87
N ILE A 160 -8.44 -13.40 3.22
CA ILE A 160 -9.70 -13.97 2.76
C ILE A 160 -9.57 -14.71 1.43
N ASP A 161 -8.37 -14.95 0.90
CA ASP A 161 -8.20 -15.91 -0.21
C ASP A 161 -8.25 -17.37 0.26
N ARG A 162 -8.28 -17.57 1.57
CA ARG A 162 -8.42 -18.87 2.25
C ARG A 162 -9.52 -18.79 3.28
N ASP A 163 -10.13 -19.92 3.60
CA ASP A 163 -11.05 -20.01 4.73
C ASP A 163 -10.28 -19.85 6.04
N ALA A 164 -10.93 -19.27 7.06
CA ALA A 164 -10.26 -18.99 8.32
C ALA A 164 -9.64 -20.26 8.93
N ASP A 165 -10.34 -21.40 8.92
CA ASP A 165 -9.80 -22.65 9.49
C ASP A 165 -8.58 -23.21 8.77
N TRP A 166 -8.37 -22.85 7.50
CA TRP A 166 -7.22 -23.32 6.71
C TRP A 166 -5.89 -22.97 7.39
N PHE A 167 -5.78 -21.80 8.03
CA PHE A 167 -4.54 -21.38 8.68
C PHE A 167 -4.16 -22.30 9.84
N ALA A 168 -5.13 -22.61 10.71
CA ALA A 168 -4.91 -23.53 11.82
C ALA A 168 -4.63 -24.97 11.33
N GLN A 169 -5.34 -25.44 10.31
CA GLN A 169 -5.15 -26.77 9.73
C GLN A 169 -3.78 -26.95 9.07
N ASN A 170 -3.19 -25.87 8.55
CA ASN A 170 -1.86 -25.88 7.92
C ASN A 170 -0.73 -25.50 8.90
N GLY A 171 -1.02 -25.49 10.20
CA GLY A 171 -0.01 -25.29 11.23
C GLY A 171 0.53 -23.87 11.32
N PHE A 172 -0.14 -22.87 10.74
CA PHE A 172 0.20 -21.47 10.97
C PHE A 172 -0.20 -21.09 12.37
N GLU A 173 0.73 -20.57 13.15
CA GLU A 173 0.51 -20.20 14.55
C GLU A 173 0.02 -18.76 14.67
N TYR A 174 0.52 -17.91 13.77
CA TYR A 174 0.21 -16.49 13.74
C TYR A 174 -0.21 -16.07 12.36
N VAL A 175 -1.20 -15.18 12.32
CA VAL A 175 -1.64 -14.53 11.08
C VAL A 175 -1.57 -13.03 11.30
N ILE A 176 -0.94 -12.32 10.37
CA ILE A 176 -0.76 -10.88 10.44
C ILE A 176 -1.59 -10.23 9.34
N ALA A 177 -2.55 -9.40 9.73
CA ALA A 177 -3.40 -8.64 8.84
C ALA A 177 -2.89 -7.20 8.71
N GLY A 178 -2.81 -6.72 7.47
CA GLY A 178 -2.38 -5.37 7.14
C GLY A 178 -3.57 -4.50 6.75
N GLN A 179 -3.81 -3.40 7.46
CA GLN A 179 -4.94 -2.51 7.17
C GLN A 179 -4.90 -1.89 5.77
N GLY A 180 -3.72 -1.78 5.16
CA GLY A 180 -3.59 -1.40 3.76
C GLY A 180 -4.31 -2.35 2.78
N MET A 181 -4.49 -3.62 3.15
CA MET A 181 -5.25 -4.60 2.38
C MET A 181 -6.72 -4.60 2.80
N TYR A 182 -7.02 -5.07 4.03
CA TYR A 182 -8.41 -5.27 4.45
C TYR A 182 -9.19 -3.96 4.50
N GLY A 183 -8.54 -2.86 4.89
CA GLY A 183 -9.16 -1.54 5.06
C GLY A 183 -9.78 -0.98 3.78
N ARG A 184 -9.32 -1.43 2.60
CA ARG A 184 -9.89 -1.05 1.30
C ARG A 184 -11.35 -1.45 1.16
N PHE A 185 -11.71 -2.62 1.70
CA PHE A 185 -13.09 -3.10 1.64
C PHE A 185 -13.97 -2.38 2.66
N TYR A 186 -13.41 -2.00 3.82
CA TYR A 186 -14.12 -1.23 4.85
C TYR A 186 -14.31 0.24 4.48
N ALA A 187 -13.56 0.78 3.51
CA ALA A 187 -13.75 2.15 3.03
C ALA A 187 -15.04 2.34 2.20
N GLU A 188 -15.48 1.30 1.50
CA GLU A 188 -16.74 1.28 0.72
C GLU A 188 -17.54 0.01 1.08
N PRO A 189 -18.05 -0.11 2.33
CA PRO A 189 -18.57 -1.37 2.84
C PRO A 189 -19.84 -1.86 2.12
N GLU A 190 -20.68 -0.94 1.61
CA GLU A 190 -21.86 -1.29 0.83
C GLU A 190 -21.49 -1.97 -0.49
N ARG A 191 -20.43 -1.49 -1.14
CA ARG A 191 -19.94 -2.04 -2.42
C ARG A 191 -19.21 -3.36 -2.24
N TYR A 192 -18.51 -3.53 -1.12
CA TYR A 192 -17.66 -4.68 -0.83
C TYR A 192 -18.18 -5.55 0.32
N ALA A 193 -19.51 -5.57 0.53
CA ALA A 193 -20.14 -6.22 1.68
C ALA A 193 -19.69 -7.68 1.89
N GLN A 194 -19.59 -8.46 0.80
CA GLN A 194 -19.12 -9.84 0.86
C GLN A 194 -17.68 -9.97 1.40
N PHE A 195 -16.79 -9.04 1.07
CA PHE A 195 -15.40 -9.07 1.52
C PHE A 195 -15.32 -8.64 2.99
N VAL A 196 -16.08 -7.61 3.37
CA VAL A 196 -16.23 -7.15 4.76
C VAL A 196 -16.75 -8.29 5.65
N GLU A 197 -17.77 -9.03 5.21
CA GLU A 197 -18.30 -10.16 5.95
C GLU A 197 -17.25 -11.27 6.14
N ARG A 198 -16.46 -11.59 5.10
CA ARG A 198 -15.39 -12.60 5.19
C ARG A 198 -14.29 -12.18 6.16
N TYR A 199 -13.86 -10.92 6.15
CA TYR A 199 -12.91 -10.43 7.15
C TYR A 199 -13.49 -10.42 8.56
N ASN A 200 -14.75 -10.01 8.72
CA ASN A 200 -15.41 -10.04 10.03
C ASN A 200 -15.47 -11.47 10.58
N LYS A 201 -15.84 -12.46 9.74
CA LYS A 201 -15.80 -13.89 10.11
C LYS A 201 -14.40 -14.33 10.48
N PHE A 202 -13.39 -13.95 9.69
CA PHE A 202 -11.99 -14.26 9.97
C PHE A 202 -11.53 -13.66 11.33
N PHE A 203 -11.77 -12.37 11.56
CA PHE A 203 -11.37 -11.69 12.80
C PHE A 203 -12.14 -12.18 14.03
N ALA A 204 -13.36 -12.69 13.86
CA ALA A 204 -14.10 -13.34 14.94
C ALA A 204 -13.60 -14.77 15.24
N ARG A 205 -12.95 -15.43 14.27
CA ARG A 205 -12.49 -16.82 14.40
C ARG A 205 -11.28 -16.96 15.32
N TYR A 206 -10.38 -15.98 15.29
CA TYR A 206 -9.11 -16.01 16.01
C TYR A 206 -9.00 -14.90 17.04
N ALA A 207 -8.37 -15.22 18.18
CA ALA A 207 -8.10 -14.22 19.20
C ALA A 207 -7.03 -13.25 18.70
N GLU A 208 -7.32 -11.95 18.76
CA GLU A 208 -6.34 -10.91 18.51
C GLU A 208 -5.26 -10.99 19.60
N PHE A 209 -4.04 -11.31 19.18
CA PHE A 209 -2.90 -11.48 20.06
C PHE A 209 -2.21 -10.14 20.33
N LYS A 210 -2.12 -9.29 19.31
CA LYS A 210 -1.54 -7.95 19.42
C LYS A 210 -2.07 -7.04 18.31
N ARG A 211 -2.18 -5.75 18.60
CA ARG A 211 -2.50 -4.70 17.63
C ARG A 211 -1.52 -3.54 17.75
N PHE A 212 -1.12 -3.02 16.60
CA PHE A 212 -0.33 -1.81 16.43
C PHE A 212 -1.19 -0.83 15.63
N ASP A 213 -1.34 0.39 16.13
CA ASP A 213 -2.20 1.41 15.57
C ASP A 213 -1.46 2.75 15.66
N GLU A 214 -0.69 3.05 14.62
CA GLU A 214 0.22 4.19 14.60
C GLU A 214 0.08 4.90 13.25
N ASN A 215 -0.19 6.20 13.30
CA ASN A 215 -0.22 7.09 12.13
C ASN A 215 -1.16 6.64 11.00
N GLY A 216 -2.30 6.05 11.37
CA GLY A 216 -3.31 5.59 10.42
C GLY A 216 -2.96 4.27 9.73
N VAL A 217 -1.87 3.60 10.13
CA VAL A 217 -1.55 2.23 9.74
C VAL A 217 -1.89 1.31 10.90
N VAL A 218 -2.68 0.27 10.61
CA VAL A 218 -3.04 -0.75 11.61
C VAL A 218 -2.49 -2.10 11.19
N ILE A 219 -1.75 -2.74 12.11
CA ILE A 219 -1.28 -4.12 11.99
C ILE A 219 -1.93 -4.93 13.10
N ARG A 220 -2.61 -6.01 12.72
CA ARG A 220 -3.28 -6.91 13.66
C ARG A 220 -2.64 -8.28 13.58
N VAL A 221 -2.20 -8.80 14.72
CA VAL A 221 -1.59 -10.11 14.87
C VAL A 221 -2.60 -11.00 15.57
N PHE A 222 -2.96 -12.11 14.93
CA PHE A 222 -3.86 -13.11 15.48
C PHE A 222 -3.08 -14.35 15.84
N ARG A 223 -3.48 -15.01 16.92
CA ARG A 223 -3.01 -16.36 17.25
C ARG A 223 -4.05 -17.35 16.78
N THR A 224 -3.62 -18.35 16.02
CA THR A 224 -4.50 -19.42 15.59
C THR A 224 -4.62 -20.49 16.68
N ASN A 225 -5.58 -21.39 16.51
CA ASN A 225 -5.74 -22.60 17.32
C ASN A 225 -5.08 -23.82 16.65
N ALA A 226 -4.00 -23.62 15.88
CA ALA A 226 -3.25 -24.70 15.27
C ALA A 226 -2.83 -25.71 16.34
N GLN A 227 -3.05 -27.00 16.08
CA GLN A 227 -2.47 -28.07 16.89
C GLN A 227 -1.04 -28.29 16.42
N LEU A 228 -0.11 -27.99 17.31
CA LEU A 228 1.31 -27.95 16.99
C LEU A 228 1.96 -29.24 17.46
N PRO A 229 2.84 -29.87 16.66
CA PRO A 229 3.64 -30.99 17.11
C PRO A 229 4.43 -30.64 18.37
N SER A 230 4.77 -31.66 19.18
CA SER A 230 5.45 -31.46 20.46
C SER A 230 6.85 -30.87 20.33
N GLN A 231 7.48 -31.02 19.16
CA GLN A 231 8.85 -30.61 18.91
C GLN A 231 8.92 -29.61 17.75
N ARG A 232 9.29 -28.37 18.07
CA ARG A 232 9.72 -27.39 17.07
C ARG A 232 11.09 -27.78 16.55
N VAL A 233 11.27 -27.62 15.24
CA VAL A 233 12.57 -27.79 14.58
C VAL A 233 12.88 -26.48 13.89
N ALA A 234 14.05 -25.92 14.14
CA ALA A 234 14.44 -24.66 13.53
C ALA A 234 15.86 -24.76 13.00
N ALA A 235 16.03 -24.27 11.78
CA ALA A 235 17.22 -24.05 11.02
C ALA A 235 16.74 -23.51 9.62
N ARG A 236 17.31 -22.45 9.03
CA ARG A 236 17.08 -21.83 7.67
C ARG A 236 18.29 -21.39 6.72
N PHE A 237 19.02 -22.22 5.95
CA PHE A 237 20.14 -21.86 5.07
C PHE A 237 19.62 -22.18 3.67
N GLY A 238 19.77 -21.31 2.68
CA GLY A 238 19.53 -19.89 2.72
C GLY A 238 18.93 -19.52 1.35
N ASN A 239 18.42 -18.29 1.16
CA ASN A 239 17.86 -17.86 -0.14
C ASN A 239 18.84 -18.02 -1.33
N TYR A 240 20.14 -18.27 -1.08
CA TYR A 240 21.20 -18.42 -2.09
C TYR A 240 22.20 -19.58 -1.81
N GLY A 241 21.73 -20.74 -1.33
CA GLY A 241 22.11 -22.01 -1.97
C GLY A 241 23.20 -22.95 -1.41
N GLU A 242 24.04 -22.61 -0.43
CA GLU A 242 25.18 -23.52 -0.12
C GLU A 242 25.09 -24.37 1.15
N ILE A 243 24.11 -24.16 2.04
CA ILE A 243 24.07 -24.91 3.32
C ILE A 243 22.60 -25.19 3.70
N ILE A 244 22.37 -26.10 4.65
CA ILE A 244 21.07 -26.71 5.00
C ILE A 244 20.58 -26.19 6.33
N GLU A 245 19.27 -25.96 6.46
CA GLU A 245 18.77 -25.62 7.77
C GLU A 245 17.21 -25.91 7.77
N LEU A 246 16.69 -26.53 8.85
CA LEU A 246 15.33 -27.08 9.07
C LEU A 246 14.27 -26.12 9.70
N VAL A 247 13.33 -25.53 8.96
CA VAL A 247 12.38 -24.54 9.52
C VAL A 247 10.98 -25.13 9.83
N GLY A 248 10.46 -24.99 11.05
CA GLY A 248 9.07 -25.33 11.42
C GLY A 248 8.93 -26.36 12.55
N TYR A 249 8.28 -27.50 12.27
CA TYR A 249 8.00 -28.58 13.24
C TYR A 249 8.43 -29.93 12.68
N ASP A 250 8.89 -30.85 13.56
CA ASP A 250 9.23 -32.21 13.16
C ASP A 250 7.95 -33.02 12.92
N ALA A 251 7.66 -33.34 11.65
CA ALA A 251 6.52 -34.20 11.33
C ALA A 251 6.76 -35.68 11.67
N SER A 252 8.00 -36.10 11.97
CA SER A 252 8.34 -37.50 12.27
C SER A 252 8.03 -37.94 13.70
N VAL A 253 7.72 -36.99 14.60
CA VAL A 253 7.43 -37.24 16.02
C VAL A 253 5.93 -37.01 16.28
N ALA A 254 5.07 -37.91 15.80
CA ALA A 254 3.68 -37.95 16.25
C ALA A 254 3.61 -38.31 17.75
N PRO A 255 2.58 -37.88 18.51
CA PRO A 255 2.45 -38.23 19.92
C PRO A 255 2.33 -39.75 20.03
N ARG A 256 3.32 -40.41 20.65
CA ARG A 256 3.13 -41.78 21.09
C ARG A 256 2.05 -41.75 22.15
N ASP A 257 0.85 -42.18 21.79
CA ASP A 257 -0.19 -42.49 22.76
C ASP A 257 0.41 -43.39 23.83
N ARG A 258 0.55 -42.84 25.04
CA ARG A 258 0.82 -43.63 26.24
C ARG A 258 -0.46 -44.34 26.63
N ALA A 259 -0.88 -45.32 25.82
CA ALA A 259 -1.77 -46.37 26.27
C ALA A 259 -0.88 -47.49 26.80
N GLY A 260 -0.92 -47.67 28.11
CA GLY A 260 -0.08 -48.62 28.83
C GLY A 260 -0.26 -50.05 28.32
N ASN A 261 0.85 -50.78 28.25
CA ASN A 261 0.80 -52.22 28.35
C ASN A 261 1.65 -52.66 29.53
N SER A 262 0.99 -52.68 30.70
CA SER A 262 1.45 -53.41 31.86
C SER A 262 1.14 -54.89 31.69
N ARG A 263 2.20 -55.72 31.74
CA ARG A 263 2.22 -57.13 32.20
C ARG A 263 1.29 -58.15 31.53
N ALA A 264 1.91 -59.13 30.86
CA ALA A 264 1.75 -60.59 31.04
C ALA A 264 2.55 -61.28 29.92
N GLY A 265 3.29 -62.38 30.07
CA GLY A 265 3.52 -63.27 31.19
C GLY A 265 4.63 -64.26 30.79
N ARG A 266 5.21 -64.90 31.81
CA ARG A 266 6.11 -66.06 31.70
C ARG A 266 5.48 -67.18 30.88
N ARG A 267 6.26 -67.77 29.97
CA ARG A 267 6.66 -69.19 29.98
C ARG A 267 7.74 -69.42 28.93
#